data_AF-A0A4U3ESN8-F1
#
_entry.id   AF-A0A4U3ESN8-F1
#
_cell.length_a   1.000
_cell.length_b   1.000
_cell.length_c   1.000
_cell.angle_alpha   90.00
_cell.angle_beta   90.00
_cell.angle_gamma   90.00
#
_symmetry.space_group_name_H-M   'P 1'
#
loop_
_entity.id
_entity.type
_entity.pdbx_description
1 polymer ?
#
loop_
_entity_poly.entity_id
_entity_poly.type
_entity_poly.pdbx_seq_one_letter_code
_entity_poly.pdbx_strand_id
1 'polypeptide(L)'
;MDKPHYPVEDYCLNRFTSKNVKEVLRYYGFSEVADIFSFLNFTHTAELGTSELAYIREKVSICLRRNDNGDNYFIALREFATDLDCLRVIK
;
A
#
# COMPACT_ATOMS: atom_id res chain seq x y z
N MET A 1 6.08 31.17 17.66
CA MET A 1 4.94 30.29 17.32
C MET A 1 5.50 28.90 17.15
N ASP A 2 5.44 28.09 18.21
CA ASP A 2 5.82 26.68 18.14
C ASP A 2 4.85 25.93 17.23
N LYS A 3 5.40 25.17 16.28
CA LYS A 3 4.60 24.28 15.45
C LYS A 3 4.01 23.20 16.36
N PRO A 4 2.72 22.84 16.21
CA PRO A 4 2.16 21.71 16.95
C PRO A 4 2.97 20.45 16.61
N HIS A 5 3.58 19.86 17.63
CA HIS A 5 4.33 18.61 17.54
C HIS A 5 3.34 17.45 17.50
N TYR A 6 2.75 17.20 16.32
CA TYR A 6 2.01 15.96 16.09
C TYR A 6 2.98 14.77 16.17
N PRO A 7 2.63 13.68 16.87
CA PRO A 7 3.46 12.49 16.89
C PRO A 7 3.66 11.99 15.46
N VAL A 8 4.90 11.64 15.11
CA VAL A 8 5.33 11.19 13.77
C VAL A 8 4.49 10.00 13.26
N GLU A 9 3.81 9.30 14.15
CA GLU A 9 2.93 8.15 13.89
C GLU A 9 1.73 8.49 13.00
N ASP A 10 1.19 9.72 13.07
CA ASP A 10 0.02 10.14 12.28
C ASP A 10 0.36 10.48 10.82
N TYR A 11 1.61 10.82 10.53
CA TYR A 11 2.03 11.27 9.20
C TYR A 11 2.17 10.11 8.20
N CYS A 12 2.46 8.90 8.67
CA CYS A 12 2.64 7.71 7.82
C CYS A 12 1.32 7.04 7.45
N LEU A 13 0.33 7.00 8.36
CA LEU A 13 -0.97 6.37 8.08
C LEU A 13 -1.78 7.15 7.03
N ASN A 14 -1.70 8.48 7.03
CA ASN A 14 -2.39 9.33 6.05
C ASN A 14 -1.96 9.11 4.59
N ARG A 15 -0.83 8.42 4.34
CA ARG A 15 -0.42 8.01 2.99
C ARG A 15 -1.20 6.82 2.46
N PHE A 16 -1.75 5.96 3.32
CA PHE A 16 -2.40 4.72 2.88
C PHE A 16 -3.93 4.87 2.85
N THR A 17 -4.40 5.78 2.00
CA THR A 17 -5.83 5.84 1.66
C THR A 17 -6.13 4.90 0.50
N SER A 18 -7.39 4.47 0.38
CA SER A 18 -7.85 3.68 -0.78
C SER A 18 -7.49 4.35 -2.11
N LYS A 19 -7.54 5.70 -2.16
CA LYS A 19 -7.15 6.48 -3.34
C LYS A 19 -5.66 6.35 -3.65
N ASN A 20 -4.78 6.59 -2.67
CA ASN A 20 -3.34 6.57 -2.89
C ASN A 20 -2.84 5.17 -3.28
N VAL A 21 -3.39 4.11 -2.66
CA VAL A 21 -3.08 2.74 -3.05
C VAL A 21 -3.45 2.48 -4.50
N LYS A 22 -4.65 2.89 -4.94
CA LYS A 22 -5.07 2.76 -6.35
C LYS A 22 -4.16 3.56 -7.29
N GLU A 23 -3.72 4.75 -6.90
CA GLU A 23 -2.83 5.58 -7.72
C GLU A 23 -1.45 4.94 -7.94
N VAL A 24 -0.88 4.31 -6.90
CA VAL A 24 0.38 3.56 -7.03
C VAL A 24 0.18 2.32 -7.91
N LEU A 25 -0.92 1.60 -7.69
CA LEU A 25 -1.12 0.29 -8.31
C LEU A 25 -1.71 0.34 -9.74
N ARG A 26 -2.24 1.47 -10.20
CA ARG A 26 -2.93 1.58 -11.50
C ARG A 26 -2.10 1.21 -12.73
N TYR A 27 -0.77 1.21 -12.60
CA TYR A 27 0.16 0.90 -13.68
C TYR A 27 0.48 -0.59 -13.82
N TYR A 28 -0.06 -1.43 -12.93
CA TYR A 28 0.24 -2.85 -12.84
C TYR A 28 -0.98 -3.69 -13.23
N GLY A 29 -0.86 -4.45 -14.32
CA GLY A 29 -1.93 -5.28 -14.88
C GLY A 29 -2.00 -6.71 -14.33
N PHE A 30 -1.53 -6.94 -13.09
CA PHE A 30 -1.43 -8.28 -12.50
C PHE A 30 -2.69 -8.68 -11.74
N SER A 31 -2.96 -9.98 -11.65
CA SER A 31 -4.13 -10.52 -10.94
C SER A 31 -4.19 -10.08 -9.47
N GLU A 32 -3.05 -10.08 -8.79
CA GLU A 32 -2.93 -9.67 -7.38
C GLU A 32 -3.30 -8.20 -7.19
N VAL A 33 -3.02 -7.37 -8.20
CA VAL A 33 -3.40 -5.97 -8.20
C VAL A 33 -4.90 -5.83 -8.46
N ALA A 34 -5.47 -6.58 -9.40
CA ALA A 34 -6.91 -6.60 -9.62
C ALA A 34 -7.69 -7.03 -8.37
N ASP A 35 -7.18 -7.99 -7.60
CA ASP A 35 -7.72 -8.41 -6.31
C ASP A 35 -7.75 -7.25 -5.29
N ILE A 36 -6.68 -6.44 -5.23
CA ILE A 36 -6.61 -5.26 -4.36
C ILE A 36 -7.65 -4.22 -4.78
N PHE A 37 -7.77 -3.92 -6.08
CA PHE A 37 -8.76 -2.97 -6.57
C PHE A 37 -10.18 -3.41 -6.25
N SER A 38 -10.48 -4.70 -6.42
CA SER A 38 -11.78 -5.30 -6.11
C SER A 38 -12.10 -5.19 -4.62
N PHE A 39 -11.14 -5.54 -3.77
CA PHE A 39 -11.25 -5.39 -2.32
C PHE A 39 -11.54 -3.94 -1.90
N LEU A 40 -10.74 -2.99 -2.39
CA LEU A 40 -10.90 -1.56 -2.08
C LEU A 40 -12.19 -0.94 -2.63
N ASN A 41 -12.78 -1.52 -3.67
CA ASN A 41 -14.09 -1.10 -4.16
C ASN A 41 -15.22 -1.69 -3.32
N PHE A 42 -15.02 -2.89 -2.76
CA PHE A 42 -16.02 -3.56 -1.92
C PHE A 42 -16.13 -2.96 -0.52
N THR A 43 -15.01 -2.62 0.11
CA THR A 43 -15.02 -2.11 1.50
C THR A 43 -15.59 -0.70 1.62
N HIS A 44 -15.59 0.09 0.53
CA HIS A 44 -15.99 1.50 0.50
C HIS A 44 -15.31 2.39 1.57
N THR A 45 -14.20 1.93 2.16
CA THR A 45 -13.48 2.65 3.21
C THR A 45 -12.52 3.66 2.60
N ALA A 46 -12.62 4.92 3.05
CA ALA A 46 -11.69 5.98 2.64
C ALA A 46 -10.31 5.79 3.31
N GLU A 47 -10.33 5.42 4.59
CA GLU A 47 -9.16 5.11 5.42
C GLU A 47 -8.96 3.60 5.51
N LEU A 48 -7.70 3.16 5.39
CA LEU A 48 -7.35 1.75 5.47
C LEU A 48 -6.87 1.44 6.89
N GLY A 49 -7.55 0.49 7.54
CA GLY A 49 -7.13 -0.04 8.83
C GLY A 49 -6.05 -1.10 8.69
N THR A 50 -5.63 -1.66 9.82
CA THR A 50 -4.56 -2.66 9.88
C THR A 50 -4.86 -3.88 9.01
N SER A 51 -6.10 -4.38 9.01
CA SER A 51 -6.50 -5.57 8.26
C SER A 51 -6.45 -5.33 6.75
N GLU A 52 -6.95 -4.17 6.30
CA GLU A 52 -6.89 -3.78 4.89
C GLU A 52 -5.43 -3.68 4.43
N LEU A 53 -4.58 -3.05 5.23
CA LEU A 53 -3.15 -2.88 4.92
C LEU A 53 -2.40 -4.21 4.91
N ALA A 54 -2.73 -5.12 5.83
CA ALA A 54 -2.17 -6.47 5.86
C ALA A 54 -2.50 -7.25 4.58
N TYR A 55 -3.76 -7.19 4.14
CA TYR A 55 -4.21 -7.82 2.89
C TYR A 55 -3.49 -7.24 1.66
N ILE A 56 -3.39 -5.91 1.58
CA ILE A 56 -2.70 -5.23 0.48
C ILE A 56 -1.22 -5.62 0.46
N ARG A 57 -0.55 -5.64 1.63
CA ARG A 57 0.85 -6.06 1.78
C ARG A 57 1.07 -7.48 1.29
N GLU A 58 0.20 -8.41 1.66
CA GLU A 58 0.27 -9.80 1.21
C GLU A 58 0.19 -9.87 -0.32
N LYS A 59 -0.82 -9.22 -0.92
CA LYS A 59 -1.03 -9.24 -2.37
C LYS A 59 0.11 -8.58 -3.16
N VAL A 60 0.63 -7.45 -2.70
CA VAL A 60 1.82 -6.80 -3.28
C VAL A 60 3.04 -7.72 -3.20
N SER A 61 3.24 -8.38 -2.06
CA SER A 61 4.36 -9.31 -1.87
C SER A 61 4.29 -10.52 -2.81
N ILE A 62 3.10 -11.07 -3.03
CA ILE A 62 2.87 -12.15 -4.00
C ILE A 62 3.14 -11.66 -5.42
N CYS A 63 2.65 -10.45 -5.75
CA CYS A 63 2.85 -9.83 -7.07
C CYS A 63 4.33 -9.68 -7.41
N LEU A 64 5.13 -9.12 -6.49
CA LEU A 64 6.57 -8.97 -6.65
C LEU A 64 7.26 -10.33 -6.77
N ARG A 65 6.95 -11.29 -5.89
CA ARG A 65 7.58 -12.62 -5.92
C ARG A 65 7.39 -13.35 -7.25
N ARG A 66 6.26 -13.15 -7.92
CA ARG A 66 5.91 -13.85 -9.16
C ARG A 66 6.41 -13.13 -10.42
N ASN A 67 6.41 -11.80 -10.42
CA ASN A 67 6.57 -11.02 -11.64
C ASN A 67 7.83 -10.14 -11.65
N ASP A 68 8.38 -9.79 -10.47
CA ASP A 68 9.56 -8.93 -10.40
C ASP A 68 10.78 -9.65 -10.98
N ASN A 69 11.29 -9.10 -12.07
CA ASN A 69 12.47 -9.57 -12.79
C ASN A 69 13.69 -8.65 -12.56
N GLY A 70 13.60 -7.68 -11.64
CA GLY A 70 14.63 -6.69 -11.36
C GLY A 70 14.58 -5.45 -12.25
N ASP A 71 13.65 -5.36 -13.20
CA ASP A 71 13.50 -4.19 -14.07
C ASP A 71 13.10 -2.94 -13.27
N ASN A 72 13.42 -1.77 -13.83
CA ASN A 72 13.01 -0.46 -13.34
C ASN A 72 11.48 -0.31 -13.28
N TYR A 73 10.73 -1.03 -14.11
CA TYR A 73 9.27 -1.10 -14.07
C TYR A 73 8.73 -1.38 -12.66
N PHE A 74 9.44 -2.18 -11.85
CA PHE A 74 8.99 -2.59 -10.51
C PHE A 74 9.49 -1.69 -9.36
N ILE A 75 10.27 -0.63 -9.65
CA ILE A 75 10.84 0.24 -8.59
C ILE A 75 9.73 0.78 -7.68
N ALA A 76 8.70 1.40 -8.26
CA ALA A 76 7.62 2.00 -7.47
C ALA A 76 6.84 0.95 -6.66
N LEU A 77 6.71 -0.29 -7.16
CA LEU A 77 6.04 -1.37 -6.43
C LEU A 77 6.91 -1.89 -5.27
N ARG A 78 8.23 -1.96 -5.44
CA ARG A 78 9.19 -2.32 -4.37
C ARG A 78 9.24 -1.25 -3.28
N GLU A 79 9.25 0.02 -3.66
CA GLU A 79 9.17 1.14 -2.72
C GLU A 79 7.86 1.08 -1.93
N PHE A 80 6.74 0.86 -2.62
CA PHE A 80 5.45 0.70 -1.96
C PHE A 80 5.40 -0.49 -1.00
N ALA A 81 5.98 -1.64 -1.38
CA ALA A 81 6.09 -2.80 -0.49
C ALA A 81 6.94 -2.48 0.76
N THR A 82 8.03 -1.75 0.57
CA THR A 82 8.91 -1.32 1.68
C THR A 82 8.18 -0.37 2.63
N ASP A 83 7.41 0.57 2.08
CA ASP A 83 6.57 1.49 2.86
C ASP A 83 5.53 0.71 3.70
N LEU A 84 4.92 -0.34 3.14
CA LEU A 84 4.00 -1.22 3.85
C LEU A 84 4.70 -2.04 4.95
N ASP A 85 5.92 -2.53 4.71
CA ASP A 85 6.72 -3.28 5.69
C ASP A 85 7.15 -2.41 6.89
N CYS A 86 7.36 -1.11 6.66
CA CYS A 86 7.73 -0.16 7.70
C CYS A 86 6.58 0.16 8.67
N LEU A 87 5.34 -0.21 8.34
CA LEU A 87 4.18 0.02 9.21
C LEU A 87 4.23 -0.87 10.45
N ARG A 88 4.51 -0.26 11.60
CA ARG A 88 4.55 -0.92 12.92
C ARG A 88 3.25 -1.63 13.31
N VAL A 89 2.13 -1.26 12.68
CA VAL A 89 0.79 -1.80 12.96
C VAL A 89 0.54 -3.16 12.31
N ILE A 90 1.34 -3.59 11.34
CA ILE A 90 1.16 -4.86 10.60
C ILE A 90 2.09 -5.97 11.17
N LYS A 91 2.32 -5.98 12.49
CA LYS A 91 3.16 -6.98 13.16
C LYS A 91 2.42 -8.29 13.40
#